data_AF-A0A4S2EC79-F1
#
_entry.id   AF-A0A4S2EC79-F1
#
_cell.length_a   1.000
_cell.length_b   1.000
_cell.length_c   1.000
_cell.angle_alpha   90.00
_cell.angle_beta   90.00
_cell.angle_gamma   90.00
#
_symmetry.space_group_name_H-M   'P 1'
#
loop_
_entity.id
_entity.type
_entity.pdbx_description
1 polymer ?
#
loop_
_entity_poly.entity_id
_entity_poly.type
_entity_poly.pdbx_seq_one_letter_code
_entity_poly.pdbx_strand_id
1 'polypeptide(L)'
;MNGFYRESSIREKFPKVLDILLLDRTRSTARASQNIIWANSNYRSKGKEYAQTSQIRSSLITGKRDNVIRSRAFKSKDIQKVRTKQKAEVFTPTWVIERQIDEVSADHRRSDLDSYLKIKWLEVACGEAPYITTRYDMETGDFIEVPERVGILDRKLTVINETLSEFLDWQKATELAYKTVYGFEWNGDSLLLARENLLYTYIENYVSKWQIYPDEKLLEKIAVIISYNIFQMDGLKYIIPLSEKKERVYSEQLSLFNDPEPKRWIIRKGIRVKVMDWEKNKMEFFDKGIGE
;
A
#
# COMPACT_ATOMS: atom_id res chain seq x y z
N MET A 1 1.19 12.37 22.65
CA MET A 1 0.46 12.26 21.35
C MET A 1 -0.93 12.92 21.44
N ASN A 2 -0.99 14.23 21.75
CA ASN A 2 -2.26 14.92 22.03
C ASN A 2 -2.99 15.39 20.74
N GLY A 3 -4.27 15.03 20.62
CA GLY A 3 -5.32 15.74 19.86
C GLY A 3 -5.30 15.70 18.33
N PHE A 4 -4.17 16.02 17.69
CA PHE A 4 -4.16 16.52 16.30
C PHE A 4 -4.71 15.55 15.22
N TYR A 5 -4.56 14.23 15.41
CA TYR A 5 -5.10 13.20 14.51
C TYR A 5 -6.20 12.35 15.12
N ARG A 6 -6.61 12.62 16.37
CA ARG A 6 -7.83 12.04 16.96
C ARG A 6 -9.08 12.77 16.51
N GLU A 7 -8.98 14.07 16.20
CA GLU A 7 -10.12 14.94 15.91
C GLU A 7 -10.38 15.16 14.41
N SER A 8 -9.39 14.96 13.53
CA SER A 8 -9.54 15.08 12.08
C SER A 8 -8.59 14.14 11.34
N SER A 9 -9.13 13.42 10.34
CA SER A 9 -8.37 12.50 9.50
C SER A 9 -7.46 13.25 8.53
N ILE A 10 -6.26 12.72 8.24
CA ILE A 10 -5.38 13.24 7.16
C ILE A 10 -6.10 13.37 5.83
N ARG A 11 -7.13 12.54 5.61
CA ARG A 11 -7.97 12.53 4.41
C ARG A 11 -8.69 13.86 4.20
N GLU A 12 -9.12 14.51 5.28
CA GLU A 12 -9.85 15.79 5.23
C GLU A 12 -8.91 16.98 5.33
N LYS A 13 -7.89 16.84 6.18
CA LYS A 13 -6.94 17.91 6.46
C LYS A 13 -6.01 18.21 5.28
N PHE A 14 -5.61 17.18 4.55
CA PHE A 14 -4.66 17.29 3.45
C PHE A 14 -5.23 16.61 2.18
N PRO A 15 -6.24 17.22 1.53
CA PRO A 15 -6.93 16.61 0.39
C PRO A 15 -5.99 16.33 -0.79
N LYS A 16 -4.99 17.19 -1.02
CA LYS A 16 -3.96 16.98 -2.06
C LYS A 16 -3.11 15.74 -1.77
N VAL A 17 -2.73 15.56 -0.51
CA VAL A 17 -1.97 14.39 -0.04
C VAL A 17 -2.82 13.13 -0.17
N LEU A 18 -4.13 13.20 0.05
CA LEU A 18 -5.03 12.07 -0.21
C LEU A 18 -5.08 11.73 -1.71
N ASP A 19 -5.20 12.72 -2.59
CA ASP A 19 -5.29 12.52 -4.04
C ASP A 19 -4.04 11.80 -4.58
N ILE A 20 -2.86 12.39 -4.39
CA ILE A 20 -1.73 11.70 -3.74
C ILE A 20 -1.73 10.17 -3.65
N LEU A 21 -2.07 9.73 -2.43
CA LEU A 21 -2.11 8.35 -1.98
C LEU A 21 -3.19 7.51 -2.68
N LEU A 22 -4.14 8.10 -3.41
CA LEU A 22 -5.12 7.35 -4.20
C LEU A 22 -4.63 7.01 -5.61
N LEU A 23 -3.58 7.67 -6.11
CA LEU A 23 -3.10 7.48 -7.47
C LEU A 23 -2.62 6.04 -7.73
N ASP A 24 -3.05 5.50 -8.86
CA ASP A 24 -2.46 4.34 -9.50
C ASP A 24 -1.39 4.83 -10.48
N ARG A 25 -0.12 4.64 -10.12
CA ARG A 25 1.03 5.11 -10.91
C ARG A 25 1.23 4.34 -12.22
N THR A 26 0.68 3.13 -12.36
CA THR A 26 0.75 2.35 -13.61
C THR A 26 -0.26 2.88 -14.62
N ARG A 27 -1.47 3.21 -14.17
CA ARG A 27 -2.58 3.67 -15.04
C ARG A 27 -2.61 5.19 -15.24
N SER A 28 -1.96 5.94 -14.37
CA SER A 28 -1.88 7.40 -14.49
C SER A 28 -0.84 7.83 -15.53
N THR A 29 -1.14 8.93 -16.22
CA THR A 29 -0.25 9.59 -17.19
C THR A 29 -0.20 11.08 -16.89
N ALA A 30 0.69 11.83 -17.57
CA ALA A 30 0.73 13.29 -17.47
C ALA A 30 -0.59 13.98 -17.88
N ARG A 31 -1.46 13.31 -18.63
CA ARG A 31 -2.74 13.87 -19.13
C ARG A 31 -3.97 13.36 -18.38
N ALA A 32 -3.86 12.24 -17.68
CA ALA A 32 -4.99 11.61 -17.01
C ALA A 32 -4.52 10.87 -15.76
N SER A 33 -5.03 11.28 -14.60
CA SER A 33 -4.88 10.54 -13.35
C SER A 33 -5.93 9.43 -13.28
N GLN A 34 -5.52 8.29 -12.74
CA GLN A 34 -6.38 7.17 -12.41
C GLN A 34 -6.08 6.76 -10.98
N ASN A 35 -7.12 6.50 -10.19
CA ASN A 35 -6.96 6.04 -8.82
C ASN A 35 -6.96 4.50 -8.76
N ILE A 36 -6.43 3.97 -7.68
CA ILE A 36 -6.59 2.56 -7.30
C ILE A 36 -8.08 2.18 -7.26
N ILE A 37 -8.38 0.91 -7.53
CA ILE A 37 -9.75 0.37 -7.56
C ILE A 37 -10.07 -0.38 -6.28
N TRP A 38 -11.36 -0.55 -5.97
CA TRP A 38 -11.76 -1.31 -4.78
C TRP A 38 -11.25 -2.76 -4.82
N ALA A 39 -11.32 -3.42 -5.98
CA ALA A 39 -10.92 -4.81 -6.23
C ALA A 39 -11.57 -5.88 -5.33
N ASN A 40 -12.59 -5.51 -4.55
CA ASN A 40 -13.39 -6.42 -3.73
C ASN A 40 -14.86 -5.99 -3.67
N SER A 41 -15.72 -6.91 -3.22
CA SER A 41 -17.17 -6.71 -3.15
C SER A 41 -17.66 -6.27 -1.77
N ASN A 42 -16.77 -5.89 -0.84
CA ASN A 42 -17.14 -5.58 0.56
C ASN A 42 -18.16 -4.44 0.67
N TYR A 43 -18.11 -3.52 -0.28
CA TYR A 43 -18.86 -2.28 -0.25
C TYR A 43 -20.01 -2.26 -1.27
N ARG A 44 -20.35 -3.42 -1.87
CA ARG A 44 -21.38 -3.52 -2.93
C ARG A 44 -22.72 -2.92 -2.51
N SER A 45 -23.10 -3.05 -1.24
CA SER A 45 -24.36 -2.49 -0.70
C SER A 45 -24.39 -0.95 -0.68
N LYS A 46 -23.25 -0.27 -0.83
CA LYS A 46 -23.15 1.20 -0.85
C LYS A 46 -23.36 1.79 -2.25
N GLY A 47 -23.55 0.97 -3.28
CA GLY A 47 -23.91 1.39 -4.64
C GLY A 47 -22.84 1.11 -5.70
N LYS A 48 -23.14 1.48 -6.94
CA LYS A 48 -22.31 1.15 -8.13
C LYS A 48 -20.91 1.75 -8.10
N GLU A 49 -20.71 2.87 -7.39
CA GLU A 49 -19.41 3.54 -7.26
C GLU A 49 -18.42 2.74 -6.38
N TYR A 50 -18.94 1.73 -5.66
CA TYR A 50 -18.20 0.79 -4.83
C TYR A 50 -18.02 -0.58 -5.49
N ALA A 51 -18.24 -0.68 -6.82
CA ALA A 51 -18.01 -1.92 -7.54
C ALA A 51 -16.51 -2.27 -7.58
N GLN A 52 -16.20 -3.55 -7.76
CA GLN A 52 -14.82 -4.06 -7.72
C GLN A 52 -13.88 -3.34 -8.70
N THR A 53 -14.37 -2.97 -9.89
CA THR A 53 -13.61 -2.27 -10.93
C THR A 53 -13.69 -0.75 -10.83
N SER A 54 -14.47 -0.20 -9.90
CA SER A 54 -14.60 1.23 -9.68
C SER A 54 -13.40 1.79 -8.93
N GLN A 55 -13.01 3.01 -9.29
CA GLN A 55 -11.94 3.74 -8.63
C GLN A 55 -12.38 4.24 -7.25
N ILE A 56 -11.46 4.21 -6.28
CA ILE A 56 -11.65 4.83 -4.97
C ILE A 56 -11.47 6.34 -5.16
N ARG A 57 -12.56 7.11 -5.04
CA ARG A 57 -12.54 8.58 -5.09
C ARG A 57 -12.53 9.15 -3.68
N SER A 58 -11.88 10.28 -3.48
CA SER A 58 -11.84 10.99 -2.20
C SER A 58 -13.25 11.20 -1.62
N SER A 59 -14.19 11.64 -2.45
CA SER A 59 -15.61 11.83 -2.07
C SER A 59 -16.35 10.58 -1.57
N LEU A 60 -15.80 9.37 -1.80
CA LEU A 60 -16.38 8.11 -1.32
C LEU A 60 -15.85 7.70 0.07
N ILE A 61 -14.85 8.40 0.59
CA ILE A 61 -14.09 8.05 1.79
C ILE A 61 -13.77 9.24 2.71
N THR A 62 -14.42 10.39 2.49
CA THR A 62 -14.30 11.63 3.29
C THR A 62 -15.68 12.17 3.71
N GLY A 63 -15.72 13.14 4.62
CA GLY A 63 -16.94 13.75 5.13
C GLY A 63 -17.83 12.70 5.80
N LYS A 64 -19.10 12.61 5.39
CA LYS A 64 -20.05 11.61 5.91
C LYS A 64 -19.64 10.14 5.62
N ARG A 65 -18.59 9.92 4.83
CA ARG A 65 -18.08 8.60 4.42
C ARG A 65 -16.66 8.33 4.90
N ASP A 66 -16.12 9.18 5.78
CA ASP A 66 -14.81 9.02 6.44
C ASP A 66 -14.56 7.61 7.00
N ASN A 67 -15.63 6.97 7.47
CA ASN A 67 -15.63 5.69 8.16
C ASN A 67 -15.81 4.48 7.26
N VAL A 68 -15.84 4.66 5.93
CA VAL A 68 -15.98 3.54 4.98
C VAL A 68 -14.75 2.64 5.00
N ILE A 69 -13.55 3.22 4.91
CA ILE A 69 -12.29 2.48 4.99
C ILE A 69 -11.70 2.69 6.39
N ARG A 70 -11.64 1.60 7.16
CA ARG A 70 -11.05 1.54 8.50
C ARG A 70 -10.13 0.33 8.60
N SER A 71 -9.07 0.48 9.41
CA SER A 71 -8.17 -0.63 9.75
C SER A 71 -8.96 -1.80 10.32
N ARG A 72 -8.50 -3.01 9.99
CA ARG A 72 -9.10 -4.26 10.46
C ARG A 72 -9.03 -4.39 11.98
N ALA A 73 -7.97 -3.90 12.61
CA ALA A 73 -7.77 -4.03 14.05
C ALA A 73 -8.88 -3.28 14.83
N PHE A 74 -9.45 -2.25 14.22
CA PHE A 74 -10.56 -1.47 14.77
C PHE A 74 -11.96 -1.91 14.29
N LYS A 75 -12.08 -3.07 13.61
CA LYS A 75 -13.38 -3.69 13.24
C LYS A 75 -13.79 -4.71 14.29
N SER A 76 -15.09 -4.95 14.45
CA SER A 76 -15.62 -5.95 15.37
C SER A 76 -15.06 -7.36 15.07
N LYS A 77 -14.80 -8.16 16.11
CA LYS A 77 -14.21 -9.51 16.02
C LYS A 77 -14.94 -10.46 15.04
N ASP A 78 -16.26 -10.32 14.89
CA ASP A 78 -17.03 -11.16 13.95
C ASP A 78 -16.74 -10.84 12.47
N ILE A 79 -16.51 -9.56 12.15
CA ILE A 79 -16.13 -9.12 10.80
C ILE A 79 -14.71 -9.61 10.46
N GLN A 80 -13.80 -9.63 11.44
CA GLN A 80 -12.44 -10.12 11.26
C GLN A 80 -12.44 -11.63 10.93
N LYS A 81 -13.19 -12.45 11.67
CA LYS A 81 -13.28 -13.91 11.47
C LYS A 81 -13.78 -14.32 10.09
N VAL A 82 -14.79 -13.62 9.56
CA VAL A 82 -15.36 -13.92 8.22
C VAL A 82 -14.31 -13.70 7.12
N ARG A 83 -13.49 -12.65 7.24
CA ARG A 83 -12.50 -12.30 6.22
C ARG A 83 -11.29 -13.23 6.24
N THR A 84 -10.79 -13.62 7.41
CA THR A 84 -9.71 -14.62 7.50
C THR A 84 -10.11 -15.94 6.85
N LYS A 85 -11.34 -16.41 7.09
CA LYS A 85 -11.82 -17.68 6.51
C LYS A 85 -12.12 -17.60 5.01
N GLN A 86 -12.73 -16.51 4.53
CA GLN A 86 -13.19 -16.41 3.14
C GLN A 86 -12.16 -15.81 2.18
N LYS A 87 -11.18 -15.06 2.68
CA LYS A 87 -10.26 -14.27 1.86
C LYS A 87 -8.78 -14.56 2.11
N ALA A 88 -8.47 -15.54 2.96
CA ALA A 88 -7.12 -15.85 3.39
C ALA A 88 -6.37 -14.61 3.94
N GLU A 89 -7.09 -13.66 4.53
CA GLU A 89 -6.48 -12.50 5.20
C GLU A 89 -5.86 -12.98 6.53
N VAL A 90 -4.52 -13.12 6.57
CA VAL A 90 -3.74 -13.58 7.73
C VAL A 90 -3.36 -12.40 8.63
N PHE A 91 -3.40 -12.62 9.94
CA PHE A 91 -2.92 -11.68 10.94
C PHE A 91 -1.50 -12.07 11.36
N THR A 92 -0.53 -11.19 11.13
CA THR A 92 0.85 -11.36 11.62
C THR A 92 1.01 -10.48 12.87
N PRO A 93 1.11 -11.05 14.07
CA PRO A 93 1.36 -10.30 15.30
C PRO A 93 2.73 -9.62 15.27
N THR A 94 2.86 -8.50 16.00
CA THR A 94 4.10 -7.70 16.02
C THR A 94 5.33 -8.51 16.42
N TRP A 95 5.22 -9.41 17.40
CA TRP A 95 6.33 -10.25 17.86
C TRP A 95 6.85 -11.22 16.78
N VAL A 96 5.99 -11.64 15.84
CA VAL A 96 6.43 -12.48 14.70
C VAL A 96 7.20 -11.63 13.70
N ILE A 97 6.71 -10.42 13.43
CA ILE A 97 7.34 -9.45 12.53
C ILE A 97 8.73 -9.11 13.04
N GLU A 98 8.85 -8.78 14.32
CA GLU A 98 10.12 -8.48 14.99
C GLU A 98 11.14 -9.60 14.77
N ARG A 99 10.78 -10.84 15.09
CA ARG A 99 11.66 -12.01 14.90
C ARG A 99 12.14 -12.19 13.47
N GLN A 100 11.25 -11.99 12.49
CA GLN A 100 11.61 -12.15 11.08
C GLN A 100 12.50 -11.01 10.56
N ILE A 101 12.23 -9.77 10.99
CA ILE A 101 13.04 -8.63 10.60
C ILE A 101 14.41 -8.66 11.30
N ASP A 102 14.49 -9.17 12.53
CA ASP A 102 15.76 -9.42 13.24
C ASP A 102 16.68 -10.34 12.45
N GLU A 103 16.15 -11.44 11.92
CA GLU A 103 16.92 -12.38 11.12
C GLU A 103 17.48 -11.71 9.86
N VAL A 104 16.68 -10.92 9.14
CA VAL A 104 17.16 -10.21 7.94
C VAL A 104 18.13 -9.08 8.30
N SER A 105 17.91 -8.40 9.43
CA SER A 105 18.76 -7.29 9.89
C SER A 105 20.12 -7.79 10.41
N ALA A 106 20.20 -9.06 10.83
CA ALA A 106 21.40 -9.67 11.40
C ALA A 106 22.62 -9.57 10.47
N ASP A 107 22.40 -9.75 9.16
CA ASP A 107 23.42 -9.70 8.11
C ASP A 107 23.97 -8.30 7.86
N HIS A 108 23.25 -7.27 8.32
CA HIS A 108 23.54 -5.87 8.03
C HIS A 108 24.02 -5.09 9.27
N ARG A 109 24.28 -5.77 10.39
CA ARG A 109 24.69 -5.12 11.65
C ARG A 109 25.98 -4.29 11.58
N ARG A 110 26.82 -4.52 10.58
CA ARG A 110 28.10 -3.81 10.38
C ARG A 110 28.09 -2.84 9.20
N SER A 111 26.97 -2.69 8.50
CA SER A 111 26.89 -1.75 7.38
C SER A 111 26.88 -0.31 7.90
N ASP A 112 27.52 0.60 7.18
CA ASP A 112 27.35 2.03 7.41
C ASP A 112 25.90 2.45 7.14
N LEU A 113 25.54 3.66 7.58
CA LEU A 113 24.16 4.17 7.48
C LEU A 113 23.66 4.17 6.02
N ASP A 114 24.46 4.60 5.05
CA ASP A 114 24.02 4.70 3.66
C ASP A 114 23.76 3.32 3.07
N SER A 115 24.66 2.36 3.31
CA SER A 115 24.48 0.96 2.92
C SER A 115 23.24 0.34 3.56
N TYR A 116 23.01 0.58 4.86
CA TYR A 116 21.83 0.09 5.57
C TYR A 116 20.52 0.66 4.99
N LEU A 117 20.49 1.97 4.71
CA LEU A 117 19.32 2.61 4.14
C LEU A 117 19.03 2.14 2.72
N LYS A 118 20.03 1.70 1.96
CA LYS A 118 19.88 1.19 0.58
C LYS A 118 19.34 -0.23 0.47
N ILE A 119 19.25 -0.98 1.57
CA ILE A 119 18.64 -2.32 1.58
C ILE A 119 17.19 -2.22 1.08
N LYS A 120 16.91 -2.89 -0.04
CA LYS A 120 15.57 -2.91 -0.64
C LYS A 120 14.69 -3.94 0.08
N TRP A 121 13.46 -3.57 0.38
CA TRP A 121 12.47 -4.47 0.97
C TRP A 121 11.21 -4.48 0.12
N LEU A 122 10.64 -5.67 -0.11
CA LEU A 122 9.36 -5.84 -0.79
C LEU A 122 8.42 -6.67 0.07
N GLU A 123 7.33 -6.07 0.56
CA GLU A 123 6.26 -6.78 1.23
C GLU A 123 5.21 -7.27 0.21
N VAL A 124 5.16 -8.57 0.00
CA VAL A 124 4.21 -9.24 -0.92
C VAL A 124 2.85 -9.36 -0.25
N ALA A 125 1.77 -9.01 -0.96
CA ALA A 125 0.40 -9.03 -0.43
C ALA A 125 0.30 -8.30 0.93
N CYS A 126 0.78 -7.05 0.95
CA CYS A 126 1.12 -6.34 2.17
C CYS A 126 -0.08 -5.97 3.06
N GLY A 127 -1.33 -6.09 2.60
CA GLY A 127 -2.48 -5.70 3.41
C GLY A 127 -2.39 -4.24 3.87
N GLU A 128 -2.21 -4.02 5.18
CA GLU A 128 -2.03 -2.69 5.79
C GLU A 128 -0.54 -2.34 6.07
N ALA A 129 0.38 -3.08 5.44
CA ALA A 129 1.85 -3.00 5.51
C ALA A 129 2.48 -3.19 6.91
N PRO A 130 2.09 -4.23 7.67
CA PRO A 130 2.62 -4.45 9.00
C PRO A 130 4.12 -4.79 9.04
N TYR A 131 4.72 -5.36 7.97
CA TYR A 131 6.18 -5.58 7.95
C TYR A 131 6.96 -4.30 7.63
N ILE A 132 6.35 -3.34 6.95
CA ILE A 132 6.99 -2.04 6.67
C ILE A 132 6.85 -1.10 7.86
N THR A 133 5.63 -0.92 8.39
CA THR A 133 5.36 -0.05 9.54
C THR A 133 4.40 -0.69 10.54
N THR A 134 4.80 -0.70 11.82
CA THR A 134 4.07 -1.33 12.94
C THR A 134 3.40 -0.29 13.83
N ARG A 135 2.47 0.48 13.25
CA ARG A 135 1.79 1.56 13.99
C ARG A 135 0.88 1.07 15.12
N TYR A 136 0.36 -0.14 15.00
CA TYR A 136 -0.48 -0.81 15.97
C TYR A 136 -0.29 -2.31 15.82
N ASP A 137 -0.51 -3.02 16.92
CA ASP A 137 -0.49 -4.46 16.90
C ASP A 137 -1.73 -4.98 16.17
N MET A 138 -1.50 -5.91 15.24
CA MET A 138 -2.54 -6.39 14.34
C MET A 138 -3.56 -7.31 15.02
N GLU A 139 -3.22 -7.93 16.15
CA GLU A 139 -4.09 -8.82 16.91
C GLU A 139 -4.97 -8.04 17.89
N THR A 140 -4.37 -7.10 18.62
CA THR A 140 -5.04 -6.33 19.68
C THR A 140 -5.64 -5.02 19.18
N GLY A 141 -5.03 -4.40 18.17
CA GLY A 141 -5.33 -3.03 17.75
C GLY A 141 -4.72 -1.95 18.62
N ASP A 142 -3.91 -2.32 19.60
CA ASP A 142 -3.23 -1.36 20.47
C ASP A 142 -2.16 -0.60 19.68
N PHE A 143 -2.12 0.72 19.85
CA PHE A 143 -1.11 1.56 19.22
C PHE A 143 0.27 1.28 19.81
N ILE A 144 1.28 1.24 18.94
CA ILE A 144 2.67 1.06 19.34
C ILE A 144 3.38 2.42 19.20
N GLU A 145 4.08 2.81 20.27
CA GLU A 145 4.84 4.06 20.29
C GLU A 145 6.03 4.00 19.32
N VAL A 146 6.40 5.15 18.73
CA VAL A 146 7.43 5.23 17.67
C VAL A 146 8.72 4.45 18.01
N PRO A 147 9.31 4.56 19.22
CA PRO A 147 10.55 3.85 19.56
C PRO A 147 10.42 2.33 19.65
N GLU A 148 9.21 1.81 19.87
CA GLU A 148 8.93 0.38 20.06
C GLU A 148 8.55 -0.32 18.75
N ARG A 149 8.48 0.43 17.65
CA ARG A 149 8.07 -0.11 16.35
C ARG A 149 9.20 -0.89 15.69
N VAL A 150 8.83 -2.03 15.11
CA VAL A 150 9.76 -3.06 14.64
C VAL A 150 9.78 -3.26 13.13
N GLY A 151 8.89 -2.61 12.38
CA GLY A 151 8.82 -2.69 10.92
C GLY A 151 10.12 -2.23 10.25
N ILE A 152 10.38 -2.67 9.02
CA ILE A 152 11.69 -2.38 8.38
C ILE A 152 11.89 -0.88 8.16
N LEU A 153 10.82 -0.13 7.85
CA LEU A 153 10.91 1.33 7.74
C LEU A 153 11.03 1.97 9.12
N ASP A 154 10.33 1.43 10.12
CA ASP A 154 10.45 1.92 11.51
C ASP A 154 11.90 1.81 11.99
N ARG A 155 12.56 0.67 11.80
CA ARG A 155 13.98 0.47 12.17
C ARG A 155 14.92 1.43 11.44
N LYS A 156 14.72 1.63 10.13
CA LYS A 156 15.47 2.63 9.36
C LYS A 156 15.30 4.03 9.96
N LEU A 157 14.08 4.41 10.31
CA LEU A 157 13.79 5.72 10.89
C LEU A 157 14.35 5.86 12.30
N THR A 158 14.34 4.81 13.12
CA THR A 158 15.00 4.80 14.44
C THR A 158 16.48 5.11 14.31
N VAL A 159 17.20 4.38 13.45
CA VAL A 159 18.64 4.63 13.23
C VAL A 159 18.88 6.04 12.68
N ILE A 160 18.06 6.51 11.74
CA ILE A 160 18.14 7.87 11.21
C ILE A 160 17.93 8.92 12.33
N ASN A 161 16.93 8.71 13.19
CA ASN A 161 16.60 9.62 14.28
C ASN A 161 17.73 9.71 15.32
N GLU A 162 18.38 8.60 15.62
CA GLU A 162 19.49 8.51 16.56
C GLU A 162 20.78 9.11 16.00
N THR A 163 21.03 8.93 14.70
CA THR A 163 22.32 9.28 14.07
C THR A 163 22.38 10.72 13.58
N LEU A 164 21.28 11.27 13.05
CA LEU A 164 21.29 12.56 12.34
C LEU A 164 20.63 13.66 13.15
N SER A 165 21.37 14.71 13.50
CA SER A 165 20.86 15.90 14.20
C SER A 165 20.37 17.00 13.26
N GLU A 166 20.93 17.07 12.04
CA GLU A 166 20.63 18.12 11.08
C GLU A 166 19.39 17.80 10.24
N PHE A 167 18.48 18.78 10.11
CA PHE A 167 17.20 18.59 9.44
C PHE A 167 17.35 18.13 7.99
N LEU A 168 18.25 18.78 7.25
CA LEU A 168 18.41 18.50 5.82
C LEU A 168 18.92 17.09 5.56
N ASP A 169 19.86 16.61 6.39
CA ASP A 169 20.41 15.27 6.26
C ASP A 169 19.41 14.22 6.72
N TRP A 170 18.68 14.49 7.81
CA TRP A 170 17.58 13.65 8.28
C TRP A 170 16.50 13.47 7.20
N GLN A 171 16.10 14.57 6.54
CA GLN A 171 15.06 14.53 5.51
C GLN A 171 15.52 13.75 4.27
N LYS A 172 16.78 13.91 3.84
CA LYS A 172 17.36 13.13 2.73
C LYS A 172 17.44 11.64 3.05
N ALA A 173 17.92 11.29 4.25
CA ALA A 173 18.03 9.91 4.70
C ALA A 173 16.64 9.26 4.83
N THR A 174 15.66 10.01 5.35
CA THR A 174 14.26 9.59 5.42
C THR A 174 13.70 9.30 4.03
N GLU A 175 13.85 10.22 3.07
CA GLU A 175 13.40 9.99 1.70
C GLU A 175 14.07 8.76 1.06
N LEU A 176 15.36 8.51 1.33
CA LEU A 176 16.06 7.31 0.88
C LEU A 176 15.46 6.04 1.50
N ALA A 177 15.17 6.05 2.80
CA ALA A 177 14.50 4.94 3.47
C ALA A 177 13.14 4.62 2.83
N TYR A 178 12.32 5.65 2.56
CA TYR A 178 11.02 5.47 1.90
C TYR A 178 11.16 4.93 0.47
N LYS A 179 12.18 5.38 -0.29
CA LYS A 179 12.44 4.93 -1.66
C LYS A 179 12.87 3.46 -1.75
N THR A 180 13.33 2.86 -0.66
CA THR A 180 13.86 1.47 -0.66
C THR A 180 12.87 0.44 -0.14
N VAL A 181 11.75 0.87 0.45
CA VAL A 181 10.67 -0.02 0.88
C VAL A 181 9.54 -0.03 -0.14
N TYR A 182 9.10 -1.22 -0.53
CA TYR A 182 8.06 -1.48 -1.52
C TYR A 182 7.03 -2.44 -0.94
N GLY A 183 5.83 -2.42 -1.49
CA GLY A 183 4.81 -3.40 -1.17
C GLY A 183 3.70 -3.40 -2.22
N PHE A 184 3.02 -4.53 -2.36
CA PHE A 184 1.83 -4.58 -3.21
C PHE A 184 0.68 -5.31 -2.56
N GLU A 185 -0.53 -4.89 -2.92
CA GLU A 185 -1.77 -5.46 -2.41
C GLU A 185 -2.82 -5.53 -3.53
N TRP A 186 -3.68 -6.55 -3.47
CA TRP A 186 -4.81 -6.69 -4.38
C TRP A 186 -5.92 -5.70 -4.04
N ASN A 187 -6.31 -5.63 -2.77
CA ASN A 187 -7.45 -4.88 -2.27
C ASN A 187 -7.13 -3.39 -2.11
N GLY A 188 -7.88 -2.52 -2.81
CA GLY A 188 -7.59 -1.08 -2.78
C GLY A 188 -7.82 -0.41 -1.43
N ASP A 189 -8.76 -0.92 -0.62
CA ASP A 189 -9.01 -0.40 0.73
C ASP A 189 -7.86 -0.73 1.69
N SER A 190 -7.36 -1.96 1.67
CA SER A 190 -6.16 -2.35 2.43
C SER A 190 -4.93 -1.58 1.95
N LEU A 191 -4.72 -1.47 0.64
CA LEU A 191 -3.61 -0.71 0.05
C LEU A 191 -3.62 0.76 0.48
N LEU A 192 -4.79 1.41 0.53
CA LEU A 192 -4.89 2.77 1.02
C LEU A 192 -4.47 2.86 2.50
N LEU A 193 -4.92 1.93 3.34
CA LEU A 193 -4.52 1.89 4.76
C LEU A 193 -3.02 1.69 4.92
N ALA A 194 -2.38 0.83 4.11
CA ALA A 194 -0.92 0.71 4.08
C ALA A 194 -0.25 2.05 3.75
N ARG A 195 -0.71 2.72 2.69
CA ARG A 195 -0.19 4.04 2.27
C ARG A 195 -0.35 5.10 3.36
N GLU A 196 -1.49 5.11 4.05
CA GLU A 196 -1.75 6.01 5.18
C GLU A 196 -0.86 5.67 6.38
N ASN A 197 -0.66 4.40 6.71
CA ASN A 197 0.23 3.97 7.79
C ASN A 197 1.67 4.43 7.56
N LEU A 198 2.19 4.33 6.33
CA LEU A 198 3.49 4.90 6.00
C LEU A 198 3.52 6.42 6.18
N LEU A 199 2.51 7.15 5.71
CA LEU A 199 2.48 8.62 5.86
C LEU A 199 2.41 9.03 7.34
N TYR A 200 1.56 8.38 8.14
CA TYR A 200 1.50 8.61 9.58
C TYR A 200 2.83 8.30 10.27
N THR A 201 3.53 7.26 9.84
CA THR A 201 4.86 6.92 10.37
C THR A 201 5.88 8.04 10.11
N TYR A 202 5.87 8.67 8.93
CA TYR A 202 6.68 9.86 8.66
C TYR A 202 6.34 11.00 9.63
N ILE A 203 5.06 11.31 9.75
CA ILE A 203 4.56 12.39 10.61
C ILE A 203 4.95 12.15 12.07
N GLU A 204 4.72 10.94 12.59
CA GLU A 204 4.97 10.60 13.99
C GLU A 204 6.47 10.66 14.32
N ASN A 205 7.34 10.20 13.41
CA ASN A 205 8.79 10.36 13.54
C ASN A 205 9.22 11.83 13.47
N TYR A 206 8.66 12.60 12.53
CA TYR A 206 8.94 14.02 12.39
C TYR A 206 8.58 14.79 13.67
N VAL A 207 7.37 14.57 14.21
CA VAL A 207 6.91 15.19 15.45
C VAL A 207 7.75 14.72 16.64
N SER A 208 8.05 13.43 16.73
CA SER A 208 8.89 12.89 17.81
C SER A 208 10.28 13.53 17.83
N LYS A 209 10.88 13.78 16.66
CA LYS A 209 12.23 14.33 16.56
C LYS A 209 12.28 15.85 16.67
N TRP A 210 11.38 16.55 15.97
CA TRP A 210 11.44 18.00 15.82
C TRP A 210 10.47 18.76 16.72
N GLN A 211 9.56 18.05 17.41
CA GLN A 211 8.54 18.63 18.29
C GLN A 211 7.59 19.62 17.58
N ILE A 212 7.54 19.58 16.25
CA ILE A 212 6.66 20.36 15.38
C ILE A 212 6.04 19.45 14.32
N TYR A 213 4.95 19.89 13.69
CA TYR A 213 4.33 19.16 12.57
C TYR A 213 5.05 19.46 11.25
N PRO A 214 5.18 18.47 10.35
CA PRO A 214 5.70 18.72 9.01
C PRO A 214 4.74 19.61 8.22
N ASP A 215 5.30 20.44 7.34
CA ASP A 215 4.49 21.21 6.39
C ASP A 215 3.82 20.30 5.33
N GLU A 216 2.79 20.82 4.66
CA GLU A 216 2.06 20.05 3.65
C GLU A 216 2.95 19.66 2.45
N LYS A 217 3.98 20.45 2.11
CA LYS A 217 4.87 20.17 0.98
C LYS A 217 5.75 18.94 1.23
N LEU A 218 6.23 18.79 2.46
CA LEU A 218 6.96 17.60 2.91
C LEU A 218 6.05 16.36 2.88
N LEU A 219 4.79 16.51 3.31
CA LEU A 219 3.80 15.44 3.22
C LEU A 219 3.50 15.03 1.77
N GLU A 220 3.31 15.99 0.87
CA GLU A 220 3.14 15.73 -0.56
C GLU A 220 4.34 14.98 -1.13
N LYS A 221 5.57 15.38 -0.77
CA LYS A 221 6.81 14.73 -1.23
C LYS A 221 6.90 13.27 -0.80
N ILE A 222 6.60 12.98 0.47
CA ILE A 222 6.60 11.61 1.00
C ILE A 222 5.44 10.79 0.39
N ALA A 223 4.25 11.39 0.24
CA ALA A 223 3.10 10.75 -0.39
C ALA A 223 3.38 10.36 -1.85
N VAL A 224 4.14 11.17 -2.60
CA VAL A 224 4.60 10.80 -3.94
C VAL A 224 5.42 9.52 -3.88
N ILE A 225 6.43 9.43 -3.00
CA ILE A 225 7.26 8.21 -2.87
C ILE A 225 6.39 7.00 -2.50
N ILE A 226 5.53 7.14 -1.49
CA ILE A 226 4.62 6.08 -1.04
C ILE A 226 3.73 5.59 -2.20
N SER A 227 3.15 6.50 -2.99
CA SER A 227 2.25 6.13 -4.09
C SER A 227 2.95 5.38 -5.23
N TYR A 228 4.27 5.53 -5.39
CA TYR A 228 5.09 4.75 -6.33
C TYR A 228 5.49 3.39 -5.76
N ASN A 229 5.75 3.32 -4.46
CA ASN A 229 6.36 2.15 -3.83
C ASN A 229 5.36 1.14 -3.27
N ILE A 230 4.19 1.61 -2.84
CA ILE A 230 3.10 0.78 -2.32
C ILE A 230 2.00 0.77 -3.37
N PHE A 231 1.87 -0.29 -4.17
CA PHE A 231 1.05 -0.29 -5.40
C PHE A 231 0.05 -1.44 -5.50
N GLN A 232 -0.97 -1.27 -6.35
CA GLN A 232 -2.03 -2.27 -6.51
C GLN A 232 -1.64 -3.31 -7.57
N MET A 233 -1.65 -4.60 -7.24
CA MET A 233 -1.24 -5.65 -8.18
C MET A 233 -1.89 -7.01 -7.89
N ASP A 234 -2.19 -7.75 -8.96
CA ASP A 234 -2.35 -9.20 -8.94
C ASP A 234 -0.97 -9.87 -8.85
N GLY A 235 -0.62 -10.37 -7.66
CA GLY A 235 0.70 -10.99 -7.41
C GLY A 235 0.99 -12.26 -8.20
N LEU A 236 -0.03 -12.92 -8.77
CA LEU A 236 0.15 -14.13 -9.58
C LEU A 236 0.37 -13.82 -11.06
N LYS A 237 -0.21 -12.71 -11.54
CA LYS A 237 -0.18 -12.34 -12.96
C LYS A 237 0.62 -11.08 -13.27
N TYR A 238 1.07 -10.36 -12.25
CA TYR A 238 1.80 -9.10 -12.36
C TYR A 238 1.04 -7.99 -13.14
N ILE A 239 -0.28 -8.02 -13.07
CA ILE A 239 -1.19 -7.06 -13.73
C ILE A 239 -2.00 -6.27 -12.70
N ILE A 240 -2.61 -5.16 -13.13
CA ILE A 240 -3.62 -4.46 -12.35
C ILE A 240 -4.80 -5.42 -12.09
N PRO A 241 -5.30 -5.54 -10.84
CA PRO A 241 -6.40 -6.43 -10.54
C PRO A 241 -7.59 -6.20 -11.47
N LEU A 242 -8.21 -7.31 -11.90
CA LEU A 242 -9.41 -7.30 -12.75
C LEU A 242 -9.25 -6.62 -14.12
N SER A 243 -8.00 -6.37 -14.58
CA SER A 243 -7.75 -5.78 -15.89
C SER A 243 -7.79 -6.78 -17.04
N GLU A 244 -7.53 -8.07 -16.77
CA GLU A 244 -7.72 -9.16 -17.75
C GLU A 244 -9.22 -9.45 -17.93
N LYS A 245 -9.67 -9.56 -19.19
CA LYS A 245 -11.06 -9.89 -19.51
C LYS A 245 -11.13 -11.20 -20.30
N LYS A 246 -12.04 -12.08 -19.90
CA LYS A 246 -12.37 -13.31 -20.62
C LYS A 246 -13.75 -13.14 -21.26
N GLU A 247 -13.77 -13.02 -22.58
CA GLU A 247 -15.00 -12.87 -23.36
C GLU A 247 -15.35 -14.22 -23.99
N ARG A 248 -16.60 -14.64 -23.82
CA ARG A 248 -17.11 -15.85 -24.45
C ARG A 248 -17.46 -15.53 -25.90
N VAL A 249 -16.85 -16.26 -26.84
CA VAL A 249 -17.27 -16.18 -28.24
C VAL A 249 -18.39 -17.17 -28.42
N TYR A 250 -19.56 -16.67 -28.82
CA TYR A 250 -20.59 -17.52 -29.40
C TYR A 250 -20.21 -17.69 -30.87
N SER A 251 -19.83 -18.89 -31.28
CA SER A 251 -19.85 -19.23 -32.70
C SER A 251 -21.32 -19.29 -33.11
N GLU A 252 -21.76 -18.32 -33.91
CA GLU A 252 -22.99 -18.45 -34.69
C GLU A 252 -22.68 -19.30 -35.92
N GLN A 253 -22.36 -20.59 -35.71
CA GLN A 253 -22.38 -21.55 -36.80
C GLN A 253 -23.61 -22.43 -36.54
N LEU A 254 -24.61 -22.35 -37.43
CA LEU A 254 -25.77 -23.24 -37.39
C LEU A 254 -25.28 -24.67 -37.67
N SER A 255 -24.98 -25.41 -36.61
CA SER A 255 -24.68 -26.84 -36.71
C SER A 255 -25.97 -27.59 -37.08
N LEU A 256 -25.93 -28.36 -38.17
CA LEU A 256 -27.01 -29.26 -38.57
C LEU A 256 -27.16 -30.47 -37.63
N PHE A 257 -26.17 -30.69 -36.75
CA PHE A 257 -26.12 -31.79 -35.80
C PHE A 257 -26.02 -31.25 -34.36
N ASN A 258 -26.72 -31.87 -33.41
CA ASN A 258 -26.83 -31.45 -32.01
C ASN A 258 -25.55 -31.69 -31.17
N ASP A 259 -24.37 -31.51 -31.76
CA ASP A 259 -23.12 -31.62 -31.02
C ASP A 259 -22.88 -30.36 -30.18
N PRO A 260 -22.48 -30.50 -28.90
CA PRO A 260 -22.13 -29.35 -28.08
C PRO A 260 -20.88 -28.67 -28.65
N GLU A 261 -21.04 -27.46 -29.20
CA GLU A 261 -19.91 -26.73 -29.77
C GLU A 261 -18.82 -26.42 -28.71
N PRO A 262 -17.52 -26.52 -29.08
CA PRO A 262 -16.43 -26.20 -28.18
C PRO A 262 -16.45 -24.71 -27.82
N LYS A 263 -16.64 -24.43 -26.53
CA LYS A 263 -16.64 -23.05 -25.98
C LYS A 263 -15.29 -22.39 -26.22
N ARG A 264 -15.20 -21.46 -27.18
CA ARG A 264 -14.01 -20.64 -27.42
C ARG A 264 -14.06 -19.36 -26.57
N TRP A 265 -12.95 -19.07 -25.89
CA TRP A 265 -12.79 -17.88 -25.06
C TRP A 265 -11.73 -16.96 -25.68
N ILE A 266 -12.03 -15.67 -25.83
CA ILE A 266 -11.02 -14.65 -26.13
C ILE A 266 -10.54 -14.05 -24.82
N ILE A 267 -9.23 -14.11 -24.58
CA ILE A 267 -8.59 -13.53 -23.41
C ILE A 267 -7.95 -12.20 -23.82
N ARG A 268 -8.50 -11.09 -23.34
CA ARG A 268 -7.86 -9.78 -23.43
C ARG A 268 -6.85 -9.67 -22.30
N LYS A 269 -5.56 -9.53 -22.65
CA LYS A 269 -4.45 -9.45 -21.70
C LYS A 269 -4.66 -8.29 -20.72
N GLY A 270 -4.31 -8.51 -19.46
CA GLY A 270 -4.36 -7.48 -18.42
C GLY A 270 -3.29 -6.40 -18.60
N ILE A 271 -3.44 -5.31 -17.85
CA ILE A 271 -2.50 -4.19 -17.83
C ILE A 271 -1.35 -4.55 -16.89
N ARG A 272 -0.14 -4.75 -17.43
CA ARG A 272 1.07 -5.06 -16.64
C ARG A 272 1.42 -3.92 -15.69
N VAL A 273 1.77 -4.26 -14.46
CA VAL A 273 2.18 -3.30 -13.43
C VAL A 273 3.57 -2.76 -13.67
N LYS A 274 3.76 -1.47 -13.40
CA LYS A 274 5.06 -0.82 -13.36
C LYS A 274 5.38 -0.35 -11.95
N VAL A 275 6.66 -0.41 -11.60
CA VAL A 275 7.23 0.06 -10.33
C VAL A 275 8.32 1.09 -10.62
N MET A 276 8.51 2.05 -9.71
CA MET A 276 9.56 3.06 -9.84
C MET A 276 10.93 2.44 -9.52
N ASP A 277 11.84 2.49 -10.47
CA ASP A 277 13.27 2.35 -10.21
C ASP A 277 13.82 3.74 -9.86
N TRP A 278 14.10 3.97 -8.57
CA TRP A 278 14.60 5.25 -8.06
C TRP A 278 16.06 5.53 -8.42
N GLU A 279 16.86 4.51 -8.78
CA GLU A 279 18.24 4.69 -9.24
C GLU A 279 18.25 5.24 -10.68
N LYS A 280 17.36 4.71 -11.53
CA LYS A 280 17.17 5.18 -12.91
C LYS A 280 16.17 6.33 -13.05
N ASN A 281 15.46 6.65 -11.97
CA ASN A 281 14.32 7.57 -11.95
C ASN A 281 13.29 7.27 -13.06
N LYS A 282 12.92 6.00 -13.21
CA LYS A 282 12.06 5.52 -14.31
C LYS A 282 11.12 4.40 -13.84
N MET A 283 9.89 4.44 -14.33
CA MET A 283 8.95 3.32 -14.17
C MET A 283 9.34 2.15 -15.08
N GLU A 284 9.60 0.99 -14.50
CA GLU A 284 9.87 -0.27 -15.20
C GLU A 284 8.77 -1.29 -14.93
N PHE A 285 8.57 -2.25 -15.85
CA PHE A 285 7.61 -3.33 -15.60
C PHE A 285 8.08 -4.20 -14.43
N PHE A 286 7.18 -4.53 -13.51
CA PHE A 286 7.51 -5.32 -12.31
C PHE A 286 8.04 -6.71 -12.66
N ASP A 287 7.46 -7.34 -13.68
CA ASP A 287 7.80 -8.68 -14.19
C ASP A 287 8.97 -8.68 -15.20
N LYS A 288 9.69 -7.57 -15.34
CA LYS A 288 10.87 -7.51 -16.23
C LYS A 288 11.96 -8.45 -15.68
N GLY A 289 12.41 -9.40 -16.50
CA GLY A 289 13.41 -10.41 -16.12
C GLY A 289 12.85 -11.63 -15.36
N ILE A 290 11.54 -11.70 -15.10
CA ILE A 290 10.91 -12.90 -14.54
C ILE A 290 10.70 -13.90 -15.69
N GLY A 291 11.50 -14.96 -15.72
CA GLY A 291 11.45 -16.01 -16.75
C GLY A 291 12.40 -15.80 -17.94
N GLU A 292 13.34 -14.87 -17.82
CA GLU A 292 14.57 -14.82 -18.64
C GLU A 292 15.63 -15.79 -18.10
#